data_AF-A0A495VU10-F1
#
_entry.id   AF-A0A495VU10-F1
#
_cell.length_a   1.000
_cell.length_b   1.000
_cell.length_c   1.000
_cell.angle_alpha   90.00
_cell.angle_beta   90.00
_cell.angle_gamma   90.00
#
_symmetry.space_group_name_H-M   'P 1'
#
loop_
_entity.id
_entity.type
_entity.pdbx_description
1 polymer ?
#
loop_
_entity_poly.entity_id
_entity_poly.type
_entity_poly.pdbx_seq_one_letter_code
_entity_poly.pdbx_strand_id
1 'polypeptide(L)'
;MPGGRLTHDDRRRIAAWLADGLGYAEIGRRLGRPTSTISREVTRNGTAGDYVPDRAQRAAGERARRRRPRPTPPAVEERPAEAARGFVEELATLLAATGLPRTTARVFVRLLTADAGGLTAADLVRLLGVSPASVSMSTGHLEGMGLVARRPDPGGRRARYVVDDDAWARAWRADTGTHDELAAAARRGVEVLGADTTAGARLDRMGRFFARLSEQMSGSAVAETVVHDALTVLAALVHAGRPLTPGALAAALGWSGDRVLAALEAIRRRPVIADPFAVRATEAGAYTFTTRPDRLSPEQRAAIGE
;
A
#
# COMPACT_ATOMS: atom_id res chain seq x y z
N MET A 1 -24.99 28.24 -27.24
CA MET A 1 -24.04 27.25 -27.82
C MET A 1 -24.81 26.03 -28.33
N PRO A 2 -25.13 25.91 -29.64
CA PRO A 2 -25.90 24.78 -30.14
C PRO A 2 -24.99 23.55 -30.35
N GLY A 3 -24.61 22.90 -29.24
CA GLY A 3 -23.67 21.76 -29.20
C GLY A 3 -24.32 20.38 -29.07
N GLY A 4 -25.58 20.21 -29.46
CA GLY A 4 -26.26 18.90 -29.44
C GLY A 4 -25.77 17.94 -30.53
N ARG A 5 -25.96 16.62 -30.35
CA ARG A 5 -25.72 15.62 -31.40
C ARG A 5 -26.57 15.93 -32.65
N LEU A 6 -26.05 15.64 -33.84
CA LEU A 6 -26.85 15.68 -35.07
C LEU A 6 -28.05 14.74 -34.92
N THR A 7 -29.24 15.26 -35.21
CA THR A 7 -30.48 14.48 -35.23
C THR A 7 -30.57 13.64 -36.50
N HIS A 8 -31.54 12.73 -36.56
CA HIS A 8 -31.79 11.98 -37.78
C HIS A 8 -32.23 12.90 -38.94
N ASP A 9 -32.99 13.95 -38.64
CA ASP A 9 -33.42 14.94 -39.62
C ASP A 9 -32.24 15.76 -40.15
N ASP A 10 -31.33 16.19 -39.28
CA ASP A 10 -30.07 16.84 -39.68
C ASP A 10 -29.29 15.98 -40.67
N ARG A 11 -29.21 14.66 -40.41
CA ARG A 11 -28.49 13.71 -41.28
C ARG A 11 -29.13 13.60 -42.67
N ARG A 12 -30.47 13.59 -42.76
CA ARG A 12 -31.17 13.57 -44.06
C ARG A 12 -30.94 14.86 -44.85
N ARG A 13 -30.97 16.01 -44.19
CA ARG A 13 -30.67 17.31 -44.83
C ARG A 13 -29.23 17.39 -45.34
N ILE A 14 -28.27 16.87 -44.57
CA ILE A 14 -26.87 16.75 -45.02
C ILE A 14 -26.78 15.91 -46.30
N ALA A 15 -27.48 14.77 -46.36
CA ALA A 15 -27.46 13.90 -47.55
C ALA A 15 -28.07 14.60 -48.78
N ALA A 16 -29.22 15.26 -48.63
CA ALA A 16 -29.86 16.00 -49.71
C ALA A 16 -28.96 17.11 -50.26
N TRP A 17 -28.37 17.93 -49.39
CA TRP A 17 -27.52 19.03 -49.83
C TRP A 17 -26.17 18.59 -50.40
N LEU A 18 -25.65 17.43 -50.00
CA LEU A 18 -24.48 16.85 -50.66
C LEU A 18 -24.81 16.37 -52.07
N ALA A 19 -26.01 15.81 -52.28
CA ALA A 19 -26.49 15.45 -53.62
C ALA A 19 -26.69 16.70 -54.51
N ASP A 20 -27.10 17.82 -53.91
CA ASP A 20 -27.18 19.13 -54.56
C ASP A 20 -25.80 19.81 -54.76
N GLY A 21 -24.70 19.16 -54.39
CA GLY A 21 -23.33 19.66 -54.58
C GLY A 21 -22.86 20.72 -53.58
N LEU A 22 -23.55 20.93 -52.46
CA LEU A 22 -23.14 21.92 -51.46
C LEU A 22 -21.89 21.46 -50.69
N GLY A 23 -20.96 22.40 -50.50
CA GLY A 23 -19.78 22.19 -49.65
C GLY A 23 -20.12 22.16 -48.15
N TYR A 24 -19.27 21.51 -47.35
CA TYR A 24 -19.48 21.30 -45.91
C TYR A 24 -19.67 22.59 -45.10
N ALA A 25 -19.03 23.69 -45.50
CA ALA A 25 -19.14 24.98 -44.81
C ALA A 25 -20.53 25.60 -44.95
N GLU A 26 -21.17 25.44 -46.11
CA GLU A 26 -22.52 25.93 -46.37
C GLU A 26 -23.57 25.08 -45.63
N ILE A 27 -23.39 23.76 -45.65
CA ILE A 27 -24.22 22.83 -44.86
C ILE A 27 -24.15 23.14 -43.36
N GLY A 28 -22.94 23.44 -42.86
CA GLY A 28 -22.73 23.85 -41.46
C GLY A 28 -23.51 25.12 -41.11
N ARG A 29 -23.42 26.16 -41.95
CA ARG A 29 -24.18 27.42 -41.76
C ARG A 29 -25.69 27.19 -41.72
N ARG A 30 -26.24 26.42 -42.67
CA ARG A 30 -27.69 26.15 -42.76
C ARG A 30 -28.24 25.36 -41.56
N LEU A 31 -27.44 24.51 -40.94
CA LEU A 31 -27.82 23.75 -39.74
C LEU A 31 -27.48 24.46 -38.43
N GLY A 32 -26.82 25.62 -38.48
CA GLY A 32 -26.26 26.27 -37.29
C GLY A 32 -25.21 25.40 -36.58
N ARG A 33 -24.43 24.62 -37.33
CA ARG A 33 -23.41 23.68 -36.81
C ARG A 33 -22.00 24.04 -37.31
N PRO A 34 -20.95 23.78 -36.51
CA PRO A 34 -19.59 23.94 -36.99
C PRO A 34 -19.31 23.07 -38.23
N THR A 35 -18.61 23.61 -39.23
CA THR A 35 -18.18 22.88 -40.44
C THR A 35 -17.46 21.57 -40.12
N SER A 36 -16.66 21.56 -39.05
CA SER A 36 -15.96 20.38 -38.56
C SER A 36 -16.89 19.26 -38.08
N THR A 37 -18.12 19.58 -37.66
CA THR A 37 -19.13 18.58 -37.29
C THR A 37 -19.65 17.87 -38.53
N ILE A 38 -19.91 18.62 -39.60
CA ILE A 38 -20.40 18.09 -40.88
C ILE A 38 -19.30 17.23 -41.53
N SER A 39 -18.09 17.76 -41.65
CA SER A 39 -16.94 17.03 -42.19
C SER A 39 -16.70 15.71 -41.44
N ARG A 40 -16.63 15.72 -40.10
CA ARG A 40 -16.41 14.49 -39.32
C ARG A 40 -17.57 13.50 -39.41
N GLU A 41 -18.80 13.97 -39.58
CA GLU A 41 -19.96 13.08 -39.75
C GLU A 41 -19.91 12.40 -41.12
N VAL A 42 -19.67 13.17 -42.18
CA VAL A 42 -19.59 12.65 -43.56
C VAL A 42 -18.39 11.74 -43.75
N THR A 43 -17.19 12.13 -43.29
CA THR A 43 -15.99 11.28 -43.35
C THR A 43 -16.14 9.98 -42.57
N ARG A 44 -16.86 10.00 -41.44
CA ARG A 44 -17.00 8.82 -40.57
C ARG A 44 -18.08 7.85 -41.05
N ASN A 45 -19.11 8.34 -41.74
CA ASN A 45 -20.26 7.52 -42.15
C ASN A 45 -20.44 7.41 -43.67
N GLY A 46 -19.58 8.06 -44.46
CA GLY A 46 -19.53 7.94 -45.92
C GLY A 46 -18.65 6.75 -46.33
N THR A 47 -19.09 6.02 -47.35
CA THR A 47 -18.30 4.94 -47.97
C THR A 47 -18.36 5.06 -49.47
N ALA A 48 -17.19 5.04 -50.13
CA ALA A 48 -17.06 5.12 -51.59
C ALA A 48 -17.74 6.35 -52.25
N GLY A 49 -17.75 7.50 -51.55
CA GLY A 49 -18.30 8.76 -52.07
C GLY A 49 -19.73 9.07 -51.62
N ASP A 50 -20.48 8.06 -51.19
CA ASP A 50 -21.88 8.22 -50.80
C ASP A 50 -22.06 8.32 -49.28
N TYR A 51 -22.80 9.35 -48.86
CA TYR A 51 -23.19 9.56 -47.47
C TYR A 51 -24.59 9.00 -47.21
N VAL A 52 -24.69 7.97 -46.35
CA VAL A 52 -25.95 7.28 -46.07
C VAL A 52 -26.49 7.67 -44.68
N PRO A 53 -27.57 8.46 -44.58
CA PRO A 53 -28.05 9.03 -43.31
C PRO A 53 -28.60 7.96 -42.34
N ASP A 54 -29.23 6.90 -42.84
CA ASP A 54 -29.78 5.82 -42.02
C ASP A 54 -28.69 4.99 -41.35
N ARG A 55 -27.57 4.77 -42.07
CA ARG A 55 -26.39 4.10 -41.51
C ARG A 55 -25.74 4.96 -40.44
N ALA A 56 -25.60 6.27 -40.69
CA ALA A 56 -25.07 7.21 -39.71
C ALA A 56 -25.94 7.26 -38.43
N GLN A 57 -27.26 7.20 -38.57
CA GLN A 57 -28.20 7.14 -37.44
C GLN A 57 -28.06 5.84 -36.64
N ARG A 58 -28.01 4.68 -37.32
CA ARG A 58 -27.81 3.38 -36.65
C ARG A 58 -26.47 3.32 -35.90
N ALA A 59 -25.38 3.75 -36.54
CA ALA A 59 -24.05 3.79 -35.92
C ALA A 59 -23.97 4.77 -34.74
N ALA A 60 -24.71 5.88 -34.78
CA ALA A 60 -24.84 6.79 -33.63
C ALA A 60 -25.64 6.15 -32.48
N GLY A 61 -26.72 5.43 -32.79
CA GLY A 61 -27.53 4.68 -31.84
C GLY A 61 -26.76 3.55 -31.15
N GLU A 62 -26.01 2.74 -31.90
CA GLU A 62 -25.15 1.68 -31.37
C GLU A 62 -24.08 2.22 -30.41
N ARG A 63 -23.46 3.36 -30.74
CA ARG A 63 -22.48 4.01 -29.86
C ARG A 63 -23.11 4.57 -28.58
N ALA A 64 -24.34 5.09 -28.66
CA ALA A 64 -25.08 5.50 -27.48
C ALA A 64 -25.43 4.30 -26.58
N ARG A 65 -25.79 3.15 -27.16
CA ARG A 65 -26.06 1.90 -26.43
C ARG A 65 -24.81 1.28 -25.80
N ARG A 66 -23.65 1.36 -26.48
CA ARG A 66 -22.35 0.92 -25.92
C ARG A 66 -21.86 1.83 -24.78
N ARG A 67 -22.25 3.11 -24.79
CA ARG A 67 -22.10 4.05 -23.67
C ARG A 67 -23.29 3.97 -22.69
N ARG A 68 -23.77 2.78 -22.38
CA ARG A 68 -24.64 2.58 -21.22
C ARG A 68 -23.82 2.97 -19.97
N PRO A 69 -24.38 3.72 -19.00
CA PRO A 69 -23.71 3.87 -17.71
C PRO A 69 -23.46 2.47 -17.13
N ARG A 70 -22.28 2.27 -16.53
CA ARG A 70 -21.91 1.03 -15.85
C ARG A 70 -23.07 0.65 -14.92
N PRO A 71 -23.59 -0.60 -14.95
CA PRO A 71 -24.60 -0.99 -13.98
C PRO A 71 -24.02 -0.75 -12.59
N THR A 72 -24.75 0.01 -11.76
CA THR A 72 -24.45 0.13 -10.34
C THR A 72 -24.50 -1.29 -9.77
N PRO A 73 -23.44 -1.78 -9.11
CA PRO A 73 -23.51 -3.05 -8.39
C PRO A 73 -24.68 -3.02 -7.40
N PRO A 74 -25.30 -4.16 -7.08
CA PRO A 74 -26.38 -4.19 -6.09
C PRO A 74 -25.87 -3.60 -4.77
N ALA A 75 -26.72 -2.80 -4.12
CA ALA A 75 -26.48 -2.10 -2.85
C ALA A 75 -26.41 -3.09 -1.67
N VAL A 76 -25.45 -4.01 -1.71
CA VAL A 76 -25.09 -4.88 -0.59
C VAL A 76 -23.71 -4.43 -0.14
N GLU A 77 -23.65 -3.83 1.05
CA GLU A 77 -22.47 -3.28 1.77
C GLU A 77 -22.00 -1.84 1.44
N GLU A 78 -22.90 -0.90 1.13
CA GLU A 78 -22.50 0.52 1.04
C GLU A 78 -22.05 1.10 2.39
N ARG A 79 -22.71 0.73 3.50
CA ARG A 79 -22.38 1.22 4.86
C ARG A 79 -20.99 0.78 5.37
N PRO A 80 -20.58 -0.51 5.28
CA PRO A 80 -19.23 -0.93 5.64
C PRO A 80 -18.15 -0.28 4.77
N ALA A 81 -18.38 -0.17 3.45
CA ALA A 81 -17.43 0.44 2.52
C ALA A 81 -17.28 1.96 2.71
N GLU A 82 -18.36 2.65 3.07
CA GLU A 82 -18.35 4.09 3.36
C GLU A 82 -17.74 4.40 4.73
N ALA A 83 -18.03 3.58 5.75
CA ALA A 83 -17.36 3.65 7.05
C ALA A 83 -15.84 3.39 6.93
N ALA A 84 -15.44 2.39 6.13
CA ALA A 84 -14.02 2.11 5.86
C ALA A 84 -13.33 3.28 5.13
N ARG A 85 -14.01 3.95 4.18
CA ARG A 85 -13.48 5.16 3.53
C ARG A 85 -13.37 6.33 4.51
N GLY A 86 -14.36 6.52 5.39
CA GLY A 86 -14.34 7.54 6.43
C GLY A 86 -13.13 7.35 7.36
N PHE A 87 -12.91 6.13 7.84
CA PHE A 87 -11.75 5.77 8.66
C PHE A 87 -10.41 6.05 7.95
N VAL A 88 -10.30 5.70 6.65
CA VAL A 88 -9.08 5.94 5.88
C VAL A 88 -8.71 7.43 5.86
N GLU A 89 -9.69 8.30 5.63
CA GLU A 89 -9.45 9.75 5.58
C GLU A 89 -9.22 10.36 6.98
N GLU A 90 -9.91 9.85 8.00
CA GLU A 90 -9.69 10.24 9.40
C GLU A 90 -8.25 9.91 9.84
N LEU A 91 -7.83 8.65 9.67
CA LEU A 91 -6.48 8.22 10.05
C LEU A 91 -5.41 8.93 9.22
N ALA A 92 -5.66 9.16 7.92
CA ALA A 92 -4.73 9.92 7.08
C ALA A 92 -4.60 11.38 7.54
N THR A 93 -5.67 11.97 8.08
CA THR A 93 -5.65 13.32 8.66
C THR A 93 -4.81 13.38 9.93
N LEU A 94 -4.95 12.38 10.82
CA LEU A 94 -4.13 12.27 12.03
C LEU A 94 -2.65 12.09 11.69
N LEU A 95 -2.32 11.22 10.73
CA LEU A 95 -0.93 11.03 10.28
C LEU A 95 -0.37 12.28 9.59
N ALA A 96 -1.18 13.05 8.86
CA ALA A 96 -0.72 14.31 8.30
C ALA A 96 -0.38 15.34 9.38
N ALA A 97 -1.06 15.30 10.53
CA ALA A 97 -0.77 16.20 11.66
C ALA A 97 0.59 15.91 12.32
N THR A 98 1.18 14.73 12.11
CA THR A 98 2.53 14.40 12.59
C THR A 98 3.65 14.91 11.68
N GLY A 99 3.31 15.63 10.60
CA GLY A 99 4.26 16.18 9.64
C GLY A 99 4.36 15.42 8.31
N LEU A 100 3.62 14.31 8.17
CA LEU A 100 3.58 13.57 6.90
C LEU A 100 2.80 14.36 5.82
N PRO A 101 3.26 14.42 4.55
CA PRO A 101 2.46 15.03 3.49
C PRO A 101 1.10 14.33 3.34
N ARG A 102 0.02 15.11 3.18
CA ARG A 102 -1.36 14.56 3.11
C ARG A 102 -1.52 13.40 2.13
N THR A 103 -0.98 13.52 0.91
CA THR A 103 -1.06 12.43 -0.08
C THR A 103 -0.29 11.19 0.35
N THR A 104 0.87 11.37 0.99
CA THR A 104 1.66 10.26 1.53
C THR A 104 0.92 9.55 2.65
N ALA A 105 0.29 10.28 3.57
CA ALA A 105 -0.55 9.69 4.61
C ALA A 105 -1.72 8.88 4.02
N ARG A 106 -2.42 9.42 3.02
CA ARG A 106 -3.51 8.70 2.33
C ARG A 106 -3.01 7.44 1.61
N VAL A 107 -1.86 7.49 0.95
CA VAL A 107 -1.21 6.31 0.35
C VAL A 107 -0.89 5.26 1.42
N PHE A 108 -0.31 5.69 2.53
CA PHE A 108 0.08 4.78 3.61
C PHE A 108 -1.13 4.07 4.24
N VAL A 109 -2.16 4.83 4.62
CA VAL A 109 -3.38 4.25 5.20
C VAL A 109 -4.08 3.32 4.21
N ARG A 110 -4.03 3.63 2.91
CA ARG A 110 -4.60 2.74 1.90
C ARG A 110 -3.85 1.42 1.77
N LEU A 111 -2.53 1.42 1.98
CA LEU A 111 -1.71 0.20 2.02
C LEU A 111 -1.92 -0.58 3.33
N LEU A 112 -2.04 0.12 4.47
CA LEU A 112 -2.34 -0.50 5.77
C LEU A 112 -3.68 -1.24 5.80
N THR A 113 -4.66 -0.74 5.05
CA THR A 113 -6.03 -1.30 4.99
C THR A 113 -6.25 -2.17 3.75
N ALA A 114 -5.21 -2.49 2.99
CA ALA A 114 -5.29 -3.39 1.85
C ALA A 114 -5.14 -4.85 2.30
N ASP A 115 -5.67 -5.77 1.50
CA ASP A 115 -5.43 -7.20 1.70
C ASP A 115 -3.93 -7.53 1.59
N ALA A 116 -3.52 -8.67 2.16
CA ALA A 116 -2.11 -9.09 2.28
C ALA A 116 -1.30 -9.07 0.96
N GLY A 117 -1.97 -9.12 -0.20
CA GLY A 117 -1.34 -9.01 -1.52
C GLY A 117 -0.87 -7.60 -1.90
N GLY A 118 -1.14 -6.57 -1.08
CA GLY A 118 -0.74 -5.19 -1.35
C GLY A 118 -1.36 -4.56 -2.60
N LEU A 119 -0.90 -3.35 -2.94
CA LEU A 119 -1.44 -2.57 -4.06
C LEU A 119 -0.36 -2.20 -5.07
N THR A 120 -0.72 -2.18 -6.36
CA THR A 120 0.17 -1.62 -7.38
C THR A 120 0.09 -0.09 -7.40
N ALA A 121 1.07 0.58 -8.01
CA ALA A 121 0.99 2.03 -8.25
C ALA A 121 -0.29 2.42 -9.01
N ALA A 122 -0.73 1.59 -9.96
CA ALA A 122 -1.96 1.82 -10.73
C ALA A 122 -3.22 1.71 -9.86
N ASP A 123 -3.23 0.78 -8.89
CA ASP A 123 -4.31 0.67 -7.92
C ASP A 123 -4.37 1.90 -7.02
N LEU A 124 -3.22 2.37 -6.52
CA LEU A 124 -3.15 3.57 -5.69
C LEU A 124 -3.65 4.81 -6.43
N VAL A 125 -3.24 5.02 -7.70
CA VAL A 125 -3.76 6.10 -8.55
C VAL A 125 -5.28 6.03 -8.68
N ARG A 126 -5.80 4.84 -8.99
CA ARG A 126 -7.24 4.61 -9.20
C ARG A 126 -8.04 4.81 -7.92
N LEU A 127 -7.56 4.29 -6.79
CA LEU A 127 -8.27 4.29 -5.51
C LEU A 127 -8.25 5.66 -4.84
N LEU A 128 -7.17 6.42 -4.97
CA LEU A 128 -6.98 7.70 -4.27
C LEU A 128 -7.30 8.92 -5.15
N GLY A 129 -7.41 8.73 -6.47
CA GLY A 129 -7.68 9.81 -7.42
C GLY A 129 -6.54 10.82 -7.54
N VAL A 130 -5.30 10.39 -7.29
CA VAL A 130 -4.10 11.25 -7.34
C VAL A 130 -3.24 10.90 -8.55
N SER A 131 -2.34 11.80 -8.95
CA SER A 131 -1.50 11.60 -10.13
C SER A 131 -0.49 10.44 -9.94
N PRO A 132 -0.05 9.78 -11.02
CA PRO A 132 1.01 8.77 -10.94
C PRO A 132 2.31 9.31 -10.33
N ALA A 133 2.67 10.55 -10.62
CA ALA A 133 3.85 11.19 -10.04
C ALA A 133 3.71 11.35 -8.52
N SER A 134 2.53 11.74 -8.04
CA SER A 134 2.24 11.84 -6.61
C SER A 134 2.34 10.48 -5.91
N VAL A 135 1.82 9.41 -6.53
CA VAL A 135 1.97 8.05 -6.00
C VAL A 135 3.43 7.66 -5.91
N SER A 136 4.22 7.86 -6.98
CA SER A 136 5.64 7.51 -6.98
C SER A 136 6.43 8.25 -5.90
N MET A 137 6.16 9.55 -5.71
CA MET A 137 6.80 10.34 -4.65
C MET A 137 6.41 9.84 -3.26
N SER A 138 5.12 9.57 -3.03
CA SER A 138 4.63 9.07 -1.74
C SER A 138 5.16 7.67 -1.43
N THR A 139 5.17 6.74 -2.40
CA THR A 139 5.71 5.39 -2.18
C THR A 139 7.21 5.44 -1.94
N GLY A 140 7.97 6.23 -2.70
CA GLY A 140 9.41 6.37 -2.49
C GLY A 140 9.75 6.99 -1.13
N HIS A 141 8.97 7.97 -0.67
CA HIS A 141 9.14 8.54 0.66
C HIS A 141 8.83 7.52 1.78
N LEU A 142 7.75 6.73 1.63
CA LEU A 142 7.39 5.67 2.58
C LEU A 142 8.40 4.52 2.60
N GLU A 143 8.97 4.16 1.44
CA GLU A 143 10.07 3.20 1.33
C GLU A 143 11.33 3.73 2.05
N GLY A 144 11.66 5.01 1.87
CA GLY A 144 12.78 5.65 2.59
C GLY A 144 12.60 5.67 4.11
N MET A 145 11.37 5.81 4.58
CA MET A 145 11.02 5.67 6.01
C MET A 145 10.90 4.21 6.46
N GLY A 146 11.12 3.21 5.60
CA GLY A 146 11.01 1.78 5.95
C GLY A 146 9.59 1.26 6.18
N LEU A 147 8.56 2.12 6.05
CA LEU A 147 7.15 1.81 6.34
C LEU A 147 6.48 0.96 5.26
N VAL A 148 7.01 0.97 4.04
CA VAL A 148 6.48 0.22 2.90
C VAL A 148 7.61 -0.53 2.22
N ALA A 149 7.34 -1.78 1.83
CA ALA A 149 8.22 -2.57 1.00
C ALA A 149 7.65 -2.75 -0.41
N ARG A 150 8.56 -2.84 -1.37
CA ARG A 150 8.24 -3.13 -2.78
C ARG A 150 8.53 -4.59 -3.07
N ARG A 151 7.50 -5.34 -3.44
CA ARG A 151 7.57 -6.76 -3.78
C ARG A 151 7.36 -6.99 -5.29
N PRO A 152 8.07 -7.95 -5.90
CA PRO A 152 7.73 -8.44 -7.23
C PRO A 152 6.32 -9.04 -7.22
N ASP A 153 5.54 -8.81 -8.29
CA ASP A 153 4.23 -9.44 -8.46
C ASP A 153 4.40 -10.86 -9.04
N PRO A 154 3.97 -11.93 -8.35
CA PRO A 154 4.14 -13.30 -8.83
C PRO A 154 3.46 -13.58 -10.18
N GLY A 155 2.45 -12.77 -10.55
CA GLY A 155 1.68 -12.91 -11.79
C GLY A 155 1.96 -11.84 -12.85
N GLY A 156 2.95 -10.96 -12.67
CA GLY A 156 3.14 -9.81 -13.56
C GLY A 156 4.47 -9.07 -13.43
N ARG A 157 4.70 -8.09 -14.32
CA ARG A 157 5.93 -7.25 -14.32
C ARG A 157 5.86 -6.05 -13.36
N ARG A 158 4.72 -5.78 -12.74
CA ARG A 158 4.50 -4.56 -11.96
C ARG A 158 4.77 -4.85 -10.49
N ALA A 159 5.53 -4.00 -9.82
CA ALA A 159 5.75 -4.17 -8.39
C ALA A 159 4.49 -3.85 -7.58
N ARG A 160 4.35 -4.54 -6.45
CA ARG A 160 3.32 -4.31 -5.43
C ARG A 160 3.96 -3.66 -4.20
N TYR A 161 3.24 -2.73 -3.60
CA TYR A 161 3.61 -2.10 -2.35
C TYR A 161 2.83 -2.76 -1.22
N VAL A 162 3.54 -3.11 -0.14
CA VAL A 162 3.00 -3.80 1.03
C VAL A 162 3.53 -3.15 2.31
N VAL A 163 2.73 -3.22 3.37
CA VAL A 163 3.21 -3.02 4.74
C VAL A 163 3.43 -4.42 5.30
N ASP A 164 4.69 -4.81 5.50
CA ASP A 164 5.03 -6.11 6.08
C ASP A 164 4.86 -6.08 7.61
N ASP A 165 4.81 -7.26 8.25
CA ASP A 165 4.69 -7.39 9.71
C ASP A 165 5.85 -6.70 10.46
N ASP A 166 7.05 -6.65 9.85
CA ASP A 166 8.23 -5.97 10.41
C ASP A 166 8.35 -4.50 9.97
N ALA A 167 7.35 -3.91 9.32
CA ALA A 167 7.40 -2.53 8.83
C ALA A 167 7.69 -1.53 9.95
N TRP A 168 7.09 -1.70 11.13
CA TRP A 168 7.37 -0.85 12.29
C TRP A 168 8.81 -0.98 12.77
N ALA A 169 9.33 -2.21 12.82
CA ALA A 169 10.71 -2.47 13.18
C ALA A 169 11.71 -1.88 12.17
N ARG A 170 11.37 -1.89 10.87
CA ARG A 170 12.18 -1.24 9.83
C ARG A 170 12.13 0.28 9.94
N ALA A 171 10.95 0.85 10.13
CA ALA A 171 10.78 2.28 10.26
C ALA A 171 11.54 2.82 11.48
N TRP A 172 11.46 2.10 12.60
CA TRP A 172 12.22 2.44 13.80
C TRP A 172 13.73 2.38 13.58
N ARG A 173 14.23 1.37 12.85
CA ARG A 173 15.65 1.28 12.47
C ARG A 173 16.09 2.43 11.55
N ALA A 174 15.27 2.80 10.58
CA ALA A 174 15.56 3.92 9.67
C ALA A 174 15.61 5.27 10.41
N ASP A 175 14.67 5.49 11.34
CA ASP A 175 14.62 6.68 12.18
C ASP A 175 15.84 6.75 13.13
N THR A 176 16.19 5.61 13.74
CA THR A 176 17.34 5.52 14.64
C THR A 176 18.66 5.80 13.91
N GLY A 177 18.84 5.28 12.69
CA GLY A 177 20.01 5.60 11.86
C GLY A 177 20.12 7.10 11.55
N THR A 178 19.00 7.79 11.34
CA THR A 178 18.98 9.25 11.13
C THR A 178 19.47 10.00 12.38
N HIS A 179 19.06 9.56 13.57
CA HIS A 179 19.55 10.13 14.84
C HIS A 179 21.06 9.91 15.04
N ASP A 180 21.59 8.73 14.67
CA ASP A 180 23.04 8.46 14.71
C ASP A 180 23.83 9.36 13.77
N GLU A 181 23.32 9.58 12.56
CA GLU A 181 23.92 10.49 11.58
C GLU A 181 23.95 11.94 12.09
N LEU A 182 22.85 12.41 12.69
CA LEU A 182 22.79 13.73 13.33
C LEU A 182 23.78 13.84 14.50
N ALA A 183 23.89 12.80 15.33
CA ALA A 183 24.85 12.78 16.43
C ALA A 183 26.30 12.83 15.90
N ALA A 184 26.60 12.08 14.84
CA ALA A 184 27.90 12.11 14.18
C ALA A 184 28.20 13.46 13.52
N ALA A 185 27.23 14.08 12.84
CA ALA A 185 27.37 15.41 12.26
C ALA A 185 27.63 16.48 13.32
N ALA A 186 26.93 16.40 14.45
CA ALA A 186 27.14 17.30 15.58
C ALA A 186 28.58 17.19 16.14
N ARG A 187 29.09 15.97 16.33
CA ARG A 187 30.47 15.72 16.77
C ARG A 187 31.50 16.32 15.80
N ARG A 188 31.35 16.08 14.49
CA ARG A 188 32.21 16.72 13.47
C ARG A 188 32.13 18.24 13.53
N GLY A 189 30.95 18.80 13.77
CA GLY A 189 30.78 20.24 13.90
C GLY A 189 31.50 20.83 15.13
N VAL A 190 31.62 20.07 16.23
CA VAL A 190 32.43 20.48 17.40
C VAL A 190 33.91 20.52 17.04
N GLU A 191 34.42 19.53 16.30
CA GLU A 191 35.81 19.50 15.82
C GLU A 191 36.14 20.69 14.92
N VAL A 192 35.20 21.10 14.06
CA VAL A 192 35.36 22.22 13.13
C VAL A 192 35.25 23.58 13.81
N LEU A 193 34.26 23.76 14.69
CA LEU A 193 33.95 25.07 15.30
C LEU A 193 34.65 25.29 16.64
N GLY A 194 35.34 24.29 17.17
CA GLY A 194 36.02 24.33 18.45
C GLY A 194 35.08 24.09 19.63
N ALA A 195 35.49 23.20 20.54
CA ALA A 195 34.71 22.81 21.71
C ALA A 195 34.45 23.96 22.69
N ASP A 196 35.36 24.93 22.77
CA ASP A 196 35.29 26.06 23.69
C ASP A 196 34.37 27.19 23.19
N THR A 197 33.81 27.07 21.99
CA THR A 197 32.89 28.07 21.44
C THR A 197 31.45 27.80 21.88
N THR A 198 30.63 28.85 21.92
CA THR A 198 29.18 28.73 22.15
C THR A 198 28.50 27.80 21.13
N ALA A 199 28.98 27.80 19.88
CA ALA A 199 28.49 26.91 18.84
C ALA A 199 28.88 25.45 19.10
N GLY A 200 30.14 25.20 19.47
CA GLY A 200 30.62 23.88 19.89
C GLY A 200 29.81 23.31 21.06
N ALA A 201 29.57 24.12 22.10
CA ALA A 201 28.76 23.70 23.25
C ALA A 201 27.28 23.38 22.91
N ARG A 202 26.71 24.01 21.88
CA ARG A 202 25.36 23.67 21.38
C ARG A 202 25.35 22.35 20.62
N LEU A 203 26.34 22.16 19.74
CA LEU A 203 26.49 20.94 18.95
C LEU A 203 26.82 19.73 19.82
N ASP A 204 27.68 19.88 20.83
CA ASP A 204 27.97 18.81 21.79
C ASP A 204 26.68 18.35 22.53
N ARG A 205 25.88 19.29 23.02
CA ARG A 205 24.58 18.97 23.64
C ARG A 205 23.63 18.25 22.69
N MET A 206 23.55 18.72 21.43
CA MET A 206 22.73 18.08 20.39
C MET A 206 23.22 16.66 20.11
N GLY A 207 24.53 16.45 19.95
CA GLY A 207 25.13 15.15 19.69
C GLY A 207 24.89 14.15 20.81
N ARG A 208 25.07 14.57 22.07
CA ARG A 208 24.78 13.73 23.25
C ARG A 208 23.29 13.42 23.43
N PHE A 209 22.41 14.32 23.01
CA PHE A 209 20.97 14.08 23.04
C PHE A 209 20.58 12.99 22.03
N PHE A 210 20.95 13.16 20.75
CA PHE A 210 20.55 12.23 19.70
C PHE A 210 21.22 10.85 19.82
N ALA A 211 22.46 10.77 20.31
CA ALA A 211 23.08 9.48 20.62
C ALA A 211 22.32 8.69 21.69
N ARG A 212 21.93 9.34 22.81
CA ARG A 212 21.13 8.67 23.85
C ARG A 212 19.74 8.28 23.34
N LEU A 213 19.11 9.13 22.55
CA LEU A 213 17.81 8.85 21.95
C LEU A 213 17.89 7.61 21.04
N SER A 214 18.91 7.54 20.18
CA SER A 214 19.20 6.39 19.32
C SER A 214 19.39 5.09 20.12
N GLU A 215 20.18 5.12 21.18
CA GLU A 215 20.42 3.95 22.04
C GLU A 215 19.12 3.45 22.69
N GLN A 216 18.30 4.36 23.22
CA GLN A 216 17.02 4.02 23.85
C GLN A 216 16.02 3.45 22.83
N MET A 217 15.91 4.07 21.66
CA MET A 217 14.99 3.65 20.59
C MET A 217 15.39 2.31 19.96
N SER A 218 16.69 2.08 19.74
CA SER A 218 17.20 0.79 19.26
C SER A 218 16.89 -0.33 20.25
N GLY A 219 17.09 -0.08 21.55
CA GLY A 219 16.87 -1.09 22.58
C GLY A 219 15.43 -1.58 22.66
N SER A 220 14.45 -0.68 22.57
CA SER A 220 13.02 -1.03 22.67
C SER A 220 12.52 -1.78 21.43
N ALA A 221 12.81 -1.28 20.22
CA ALA A 221 12.31 -1.87 18.99
C ALA A 221 12.88 -3.27 18.73
N VAL A 222 14.17 -3.48 19.04
CA VAL A 222 14.79 -4.81 18.99
C VAL A 222 14.09 -5.76 19.96
N ALA A 223 13.80 -5.30 21.19
CA ALA A 223 13.10 -6.12 22.17
C ALA A 223 11.69 -6.52 21.71
N GLU A 224 10.91 -5.59 21.13
CA GLU A 224 9.56 -5.87 20.61
C GLU A 224 9.57 -6.84 19.43
N THR A 225 10.45 -6.61 18.45
CA THR A 225 10.57 -7.48 17.26
C THR A 225 10.94 -8.91 17.67
N VAL A 226 11.89 -9.05 18.60
CA VAL A 226 12.35 -10.34 19.09
C VAL A 226 11.23 -11.08 19.86
N VAL A 227 10.37 -10.34 20.59
CA VAL A 227 9.19 -10.94 21.24
C VAL A 227 8.17 -11.41 20.21
N HIS A 228 7.88 -10.60 19.19
CA HIS A 228 6.99 -11.00 18.10
C HIS A 228 7.51 -12.25 17.36
N ASP A 229 8.80 -12.26 17.02
CA ASP A 229 9.44 -13.40 16.37
C ASP A 229 9.37 -14.68 17.23
N ALA A 230 9.58 -14.55 18.53
CA ALA A 230 9.44 -15.63 19.49
C ALA A 230 8.01 -16.21 19.52
N LEU A 231 6.98 -15.35 19.51
CA LEU A 231 5.58 -15.80 19.46
C LEU A 231 5.27 -16.53 18.15
N THR A 232 5.81 -16.08 17.03
CA THR A 232 5.64 -16.75 15.73
C THR A 232 6.33 -18.11 15.69
N VAL A 233 7.54 -18.24 16.25
CA VAL A 233 8.21 -19.54 16.40
C VAL A 233 7.41 -20.47 17.29
N LEU A 234 6.87 -19.98 18.41
CA LEU A 234 5.98 -20.75 19.28
C LEU A 234 4.73 -21.23 18.51
N ALA A 235 4.08 -20.36 17.74
CA ALA A 235 2.93 -20.72 16.94
C ALA A 235 3.27 -21.83 15.92
N ALA A 236 4.43 -21.76 15.28
CA ALA A 236 4.90 -22.79 14.37
C ALA A 236 5.12 -24.15 15.06
N LEU A 237 5.73 -24.15 16.26
CA LEU A 237 5.92 -25.35 17.07
C LEU A 237 4.58 -25.96 17.50
N VAL A 238 3.65 -25.13 17.96
CA VAL A 238 2.30 -25.53 18.37
C VAL A 238 1.53 -26.14 17.20
N HIS A 239 1.54 -25.47 16.04
CA HIS A 239 0.83 -25.94 14.86
C HIS A 239 1.43 -27.23 14.27
N ALA A 240 2.76 -27.38 14.31
CA ALA A 240 3.41 -28.58 13.80
C ALA A 240 3.14 -29.82 14.67
N GLY A 241 2.88 -29.63 15.97
CA GLY A 241 2.61 -30.73 16.91
C GLY A 241 3.75 -31.75 17.06
N ARG A 242 4.95 -31.41 16.59
CA ARG A 242 6.15 -32.27 16.60
C ARG A 242 7.41 -31.44 16.76
N PRO A 243 8.53 -32.06 17.20
CA PRO A 243 9.80 -31.35 17.28
C PRO A 243 10.26 -30.81 15.91
N LEU A 244 10.74 -29.57 15.89
CA LEU A 244 11.29 -28.91 14.70
C LEU A 244 12.72 -28.42 14.96
N THR A 245 13.64 -28.70 14.04
CA THR A 245 14.98 -28.12 14.08
C THR A 245 14.93 -26.63 13.72
N PRO A 246 15.92 -25.81 14.15
CA PRO A 246 16.02 -24.42 13.72
C PRO A 246 16.02 -24.26 12.19
N GLY A 247 16.67 -25.17 11.47
CA GLY A 247 16.66 -25.20 10.00
C GLY A 247 15.28 -25.46 9.42
N ALA A 248 14.48 -26.37 10.01
CA ALA A 248 13.12 -26.62 9.58
C ALA A 248 12.19 -25.43 9.87
N LEU A 249 12.35 -24.78 11.02
CA LEU A 249 11.65 -23.53 11.35
C LEU A 249 12.01 -22.40 10.37
N ALA A 250 13.30 -22.23 10.07
CA ALA A 250 13.77 -21.22 9.13
C ALA A 250 13.18 -21.45 7.73
N ALA A 251 13.19 -22.70 7.24
CA ALA A 251 12.60 -23.06 5.96
C ALA A 251 11.08 -22.84 5.93
N ALA A 252 10.36 -23.24 6.98
CA ALA A 252 8.91 -23.12 7.05
C ALA A 252 8.44 -21.66 7.16
N LEU A 253 9.18 -20.82 7.89
CA LEU A 253 8.85 -19.41 8.09
C LEU A 253 9.43 -18.50 6.99
N GLY A 254 10.30 -19.03 6.11
CA GLY A 254 11.04 -18.22 5.13
C GLY A 254 12.01 -17.24 5.79
N TRP A 255 12.58 -17.62 6.94
CA TRP A 255 13.49 -16.78 7.75
C TRP A 255 14.94 -17.20 7.62
N SER A 256 15.87 -16.32 8.01
CA SER A 256 17.27 -16.71 8.22
C SER A 256 17.41 -17.57 9.49
N GLY A 257 18.43 -18.42 9.52
CA GLY A 257 18.75 -19.22 10.71
C GLY A 257 19.00 -18.36 11.95
N ASP A 258 19.72 -17.24 11.80
CA ASP A 258 20.04 -16.32 12.89
C ASP A 258 18.77 -15.70 13.52
N ARG A 259 17.77 -15.36 12.69
CA ARG A 259 16.50 -14.82 13.19
C ARG A 259 15.75 -15.85 14.04
N VAL A 260 15.69 -17.10 13.58
CA VAL A 260 15.09 -18.21 14.33
C VAL A 260 15.83 -18.45 15.65
N LEU A 261 17.17 -18.46 15.62
CA LEU A 261 17.97 -18.65 16.82
C LEU A 261 17.79 -17.50 17.82
N ALA A 262 17.74 -16.25 17.36
CA ALA A 262 17.47 -15.10 18.21
C ALA A 262 16.08 -15.18 18.89
N ALA A 263 15.07 -15.62 18.15
CA ALA A 263 13.72 -15.83 18.68
C ALA A 263 13.67 -16.95 19.74
N LEU A 264 14.29 -18.10 19.46
CA LEU A 264 14.40 -19.21 20.41
C LEU A 264 15.18 -18.82 21.66
N GLU A 265 16.27 -18.08 21.51
CA GLU A 265 17.06 -17.55 22.61
C GLU A 265 16.26 -16.56 23.47
N ALA A 266 15.38 -15.76 22.86
CA ALA A 266 14.50 -14.86 23.59
C ALA A 266 13.48 -15.61 24.45
N ILE A 267 12.87 -16.68 23.92
CA ILE A 267 11.99 -17.57 24.68
C ILE A 267 12.77 -18.17 25.87
N ARG A 268 14.00 -18.63 25.63
CA ARG A 268 14.85 -19.23 26.66
C ARG A 268 15.22 -18.22 27.75
N ARG A 269 15.57 -16.99 27.39
CA ARG A 269 15.91 -15.91 28.35
C ARG A 269 14.71 -15.38 29.10
N ARG A 270 13.53 -15.38 28.47
CA ARG A 270 12.27 -14.85 29.01
C ARG A 270 11.16 -15.89 28.84
N PRO A 271 11.09 -16.93 29.70
CA PRO A 271 10.10 -18.00 29.58
C PRO A 271 8.64 -17.53 29.61
N VAL A 272 8.38 -16.33 30.16
CA VAL A 272 7.05 -15.70 30.16
C VAL A 272 6.49 -15.45 28.75
N ILE A 273 7.36 -15.30 27.74
CA ILE A 273 6.94 -15.11 26.34
C ILE A 273 6.20 -16.35 25.81
N ALA A 274 6.61 -17.54 26.24
CA ALA A 274 6.02 -18.79 25.76
C ALA A 274 4.77 -19.23 26.52
N ASP A 275 4.34 -18.48 27.52
CA ASP A 275 3.20 -18.83 28.34
C ASP A 275 1.90 -19.00 27.52
N PRO A 276 1.07 -20.04 27.75
CA PRO A 276 1.10 -21.04 28.84
C PRO A 276 1.99 -22.27 28.58
N PHE A 277 2.89 -22.22 27.60
CA PHE A 277 3.75 -23.32 27.21
C PHE A 277 5.19 -23.18 27.74
N ALA A 278 5.88 -24.31 27.79
CA ALA A 278 7.32 -24.41 28.02
C ALA A 278 7.98 -24.98 26.75
N VAL A 279 8.81 -24.18 26.10
CA VAL A 279 9.61 -24.59 24.94
C VAL A 279 10.90 -25.25 25.43
N ARG A 280 11.24 -26.41 24.87
CA ARG A 280 12.42 -27.20 25.25
C ARG A 280 13.18 -27.67 24.01
N ALA A 281 14.51 -27.67 24.11
CA ALA A 281 15.36 -28.35 23.16
C ALA A 281 15.40 -29.86 23.48
N THR A 282 15.38 -30.67 22.44
CA THR A 282 15.59 -32.13 22.48
C THR A 282 17.08 -32.43 22.34
N GLU A 283 17.50 -33.64 22.71
CA GLU A 283 18.91 -34.09 22.55
C GLU A 283 19.40 -34.02 21.10
N ALA A 284 18.50 -34.15 20.12
CA ALA A 284 18.79 -34.05 18.69
C ALA A 284 18.86 -32.61 18.16
N GLY A 285 18.79 -31.59 19.03
CA GLY A 285 18.84 -30.17 18.63
C GLY A 285 17.55 -29.64 17.99
N ALA A 286 16.45 -30.40 18.03
CA ALA A 286 15.11 -29.92 17.67
C ALA A 286 14.41 -29.29 18.87
N TYR A 287 13.48 -28.38 18.63
CA TYR A 287 12.67 -27.70 19.65
C TYR A 287 11.25 -28.25 19.67
N THR A 288 10.70 -28.41 20.86
CA THR A 288 9.30 -28.81 21.10
C THR A 288 8.68 -27.92 22.18
N PHE A 289 7.37 -28.02 22.38
CA PHE A 289 6.67 -27.34 23.46
C PHE A 289 5.90 -28.35 24.31
N THR A 290 5.61 -27.94 25.55
CA THR A 290 4.75 -28.68 26.49
C THR A 290 3.86 -27.67 27.21
N THR A 291 2.68 -28.07 27.66
CA THR A 291 1.87 -27.25 28.56
C THR A 291 2.60 -27.10 29.90
N ARG A 292 2.56 -25.91 30.49
CA ARG A 292 3.19 -25.69 31.79
C ARG A 292 2.38 -26.38 32.89
N PRO A 293 3.00 -27.28 33.70
CA PRO A 293 2.29 -28.00 34.74
C PRO A 293 1.89 -27.10 35.92
N ASP A 294 2.44 -25.90 36.03
CA ASP A 294 2.10 -24.93 37.07
C ASP A 294 0.88 -24.04 36.70
N ARG A 295 0.33 -24.18 35.48
CA ARG A 295 -0.81 -23.38 35.02
C ARG A 295 -2.18 -23.92 35.42
N LEU A 296 -2.27 -25.23 35.62
CA LEU A 296 -3.47 -25.91 36.09
C LEU A 296 -3.18 -26.62 37.41
N SER A 297 -4.12 -26.57 38.35
CA SER A 297 -4.05 -27.40 39.55
C SER A 297 -4.17 -28.89 39.17
N PRO A 298 -3.69 -29.82 40.01
CA PRO A 298 -3.89 -31.25 39.79
C PRO A 298 -5.37 -31.63 39.60
N GLU A 299 -6.28 -30.99 40.34
CA GLU A 299 -7.73 -31.17 40.21
C GLU A 299 -8.26 -30.71 38.86
N GLN A 300 -7.80 -29.54 38.38
CA GLN A 300 -8.18 -29.02 37.06
C GLN A 300 -7.70 -29.92 35.93
N ARG A 301 -6.49 -30.49 36.02
CA ARG A 301 -5.98 -31.48 35.05
C ARG A 301 -6.81 -32.77 35.05
N ALA A 302 -7.13 -33.29 36.24
CA ALA A 302 -7.94 -34.49 36.36
C ALA A 302 -9.36 -34.29 35.79
N ALA A 303 -9.92 -33.08 35.92
CA ALA A 303 -11.25 -32.75 35.39
C ALA A 303 -11.32 -32.66 33.86
N ILE A 304 -10.19 -32.38 33.17
CA ILE A 304 -10.13 -32.23 31.70
C ILE A 304 -9.65 -33.49 30.97
N GLY A 305 -9.27 -34.56 31.68
CA GLY A 305 -8.99 -35.88 31.10
C GLY A 305 -7.61 -36.06 30.48
N GLU A 306 -6.57 -35.42 31.03
CA GLU A 306 -5.17 -35.83 30.80
C GLU A 306 -4.79 -37.09 31.60
#